data_AF-A0A3D0P1E5-F1
#
_entry.id   AF-A0A3D0P1E5-F1
#
_cell.length_a   1.000
_cell.length_b   1.000
_cell.length_c   1.000
_cell.angle_alpha   90.00
_cell.angle_beta   90.00
_cell.angle_gamma   90.00
#
_symmetry.space_group_name_H-M   'P 1'
#
loop_
_entity.id
_entity.type
_entity.pdbx_description
1 polymer ?
#
loop_
_entity_poly.entity_id
_entity_poly.type
_entity_poly.pdbx_seq_one_letter_code
_entity_poly.pdbx_strand_id
1 'polypeptide(L)'
;PSTFDRSVEPPYGAEPQVKIPTVWEQKLRNGMRVYGILNNEVPLVQYEIVIDGGLLMEDINKVGVANLMARLMTQGTAKRTPAELE
;
A
#
# COMPACT_ATOMS: atom_id res chain seq x y z
N PRO A 1 -27.27 -47.81 -3.77
CA PRO A 1 -28.34 -46.79 -3.72
C PRO A 1 -27.94 -45.65 -2.77
N SER A 2 -28.12 -44.38 -3.16
CA SER A 2 -27.73 -43.24 -2.31
C SER A 2 -28.67 -43.09 -1.11
N THR A 3 -28.10 -42.76 0.05
CA THR A 3 -28.77 -42.72 1.36
C THR A 3 -29.47 -41.40 1.68
N PHE A 4 -29.50 -40.43 0.75
CA PHE A 4 -30.11 -39.12 0.96
C PHE A 4 -31.03 -38.73 -0.19
N ASP A 5 -32.08 -37.98 0.18
CA ASP A 5 -33.08 -37.47 -0.75
C ASP A 5 -32.53 -36.29 -1.54
N ARG A 6 -32.59 -36.39 -2.87
CA ARG A 6 -32.09 -35.40 -3.83
C ARG A 6 -33.17 -34.44 -4.33
N SER A 7 -34.42 -34.59 -3.87
CA SER A 7 -35.55 -33.70 -4.18
C SER A 7 -35.57 -32.44 -3.32
N VAL A 8 -34.79 -32.39 -2.23
CA VAL A 8 -34.81 -31.30 -1.26
C VAL A 8 -33.57 -30.43 -1.48
N GLU A 9 -33.80 -29.15 -1.75
CA GLU A 9 -32.71 -28.17 -1.87
C GLU A 9 -32.03 -27.98 -0.50
N PRO A 10 -30.70 -28.03 -0.42
CA PRO A 10 -29.99 -27.73 0.82
C PRO A 10 -30.28 -26.30 1.27
N PRO A 11 -30.38 -26.04 2.59
CA PRO A 11 -30.54 -24.69 3.09
C PRO A 11 -29.33 -23.81 2.70
N TYR A 12 -29.60 -22.54 2.39
CA TYR A 12 -28.56 -21.55 2.12
C TYR A 12 -27.64 -21.41 3.35
N GLY A 13 -26.33 -21.33 3.09
CA GLY A 13 -25.35 -21.01 4.12
C GLY A 13 -25.47 -19.56 4.61
N ALA A 14 -24.76 -19.25 5.70
CA ALA A 14 -24.68 -17.87 6.18
C ALA A 14 -24.01 -16.96 5.14
N GLU A 15 -24.43 -15.70 5.10
CA GLU A 15 -23.80 -14.70 4.24
C GLU A 15 -22.31 -14.52 4.58
N PRO A 16 -21.43 -14.41 3.58
CA PRO A 16 -20.03 -14.16 3.82
C PRO A 16 -19.85 -12.76 4.45
N GLN A 17 -19.13 -12.72 5.58
CA GLN A 17 -18.80 -11.45 6.23
C GLN A 17 -17.50 -10.87 5.65
N VAL A 18 -17.55 -9.60 5.25
CA VAL A 18 -16.35 -8.85 4.84
C VAL A 18 -15.51 -8.55 6.08
N LYS A 19 -14.30 -9.11 6.16
CA LYS A 19 -13.35 -8.77 7.21
C LYS A 19 -12.59 -7.52 6.82
N ILE A 20 -12.99 -6.39 7.41
CA ILE A 20 -12.23 -5.15 7.27
C ILE A 20 -10.96 -5.29 8.13
N PRO A 21 -9.76 -5.16 7.54
CA PRO A 21 -8.54 -5.25 8.31
C PRO A 21 -8.39 -4.04 9.24
N THR A 22 -7.78 -4.26 10.41
CA THR A 22 -7.49 -3.20 11.36
C THR A 22 -6.30 -2.38 10.90
N VAL A 23 -6.46 -1.05 10.86
CA VAL A 23 -5.36 -0.11 10.63
C VAL A 23 -4.62 0.10 11.93
N TRP A 24 -3.30 -0.14 11.94
CA TRP A 24 -2.43 0.23 13.04
C TRP A 24 -1.65 1.51 12.70
N GLU A 25 -1.31 2.27 13.72
CA GLU A 25 -0.55 3.52 13.62
C GLU A 25 0.71 3.45 14.47
N GLN A 26 1.81 4.02 13.97
CA GLN A 26 3.04 4.20 14.70
C GLN A 26 3.67 5.56 14.36
N LYS A 27 4.28 6.21 15.35
CA LYS A 27 5.12 7.38 15.15
C LYS A 27 6.59 7.04 15.37
N LEU A 28 7.41 7.28 14.36
CA LEU A 28 8.86 7.07 14.43
C LEU A 28 9.55 8.19 15.23
N ARG A 29 10.77 7.93 15.69
CA ARG A 29 11.58 8.90 16.47
C ARG A 29 11.84 10.21 15.72
N ASN A 30 11.91 10.16 14.39
CA ASN A 30 12.09 11.32 13.51
C ASN A 30 10.77 12.07 13.21
N GLY A 31 9.64 11.65 13.79
CA GLY A 31 8.34 12.30 13.62
C GLY A 31 7.48 11.76 12.48
N MET A 32 7.99 10.83 11.65
CA MET A 32 7.20 10.20 10.59
C MET A 32 6.04 9.38 11.18
N ARG A 33 4.87 9.50 10.55
CA ARG A 33 3.71 8.66 10.84
C ARG A 33 3.72 7.46 9.90
N VAL A 34 3.51 6.27 10.45
CA VAL A 34 3.41 5.01 9.71
C VAL A 34 2.03 4.45 10.00
N TYR A 35 1.31 4.13 8.94
CA TYR A 35 0.05 3.42 9.00
C TYR A 35 0.21 2.11 8.28
N GLY A 36 -0.41 1.06 8.79
CA GLY A 36 -0.35 -0.24 8.13
C GLY A 36 -1.60 -1.06 8.31
N ILE A 37 -1.79 -1.93 7.33
CA ILE A 37 -2.85 -2.93 7.27
C ILE A 37 -2.14 -4.26 7.10
N LEU A 38 -2.45 -5.24 7.96
CA LEU A 38 -1.95 -6.60 7.81
C LEU A 38 -3.04 -7.49 7.22
N ASN A 39 -2.76 -8.10 6.07
CA ASN A 39 -3.56 -9.16 5.47
C ASN A 39 -2.64 -10.38 5.25
N ASN A 40 -3.10 -11.58 5.62
CA ASN A 40 -2.35 -12.85 5.49
C ASN A 40 -2.84 -13.74 4.34
N GLU A 41 -3.66 -13.20 3.42
CA GLU A 41 -4.13 -13.92 2.23
C GLU A 41 -3.04 -14.09 1.16
N VAL A 42 -2.17 -13.09 1.00
CA VAL A 42 -1.07 -13.09 0.02
C VAL A 42 0.25 -12.69 0.67
N PRO A 43 1.38 -13.33 0.33
CA PRO A 43 2.70 -13.01 0.87
C PRO A 43 3.32 -11.79 0.15
N LEU A 44 2.57 -10.69 0.07
CA LEU A 44 3.01 -9.46 -0.58
C LEU A 44 3.14 -8.34 0.44
N VAL A 45 4.14 -7.49 0.23
CA VAL A 45 4.34 -6.26 1.00
C VAL A 45 4.25 -5.08 0.04
N GLN A 46 3.30 -4.19 0.30
CA GLN A 46 3.19 -2.92 -0.39
C GLN A 46 3.43 -1.80 0.62
N TYR A 47 4.14 -0.76 0.20
CA TYR A 47 4.33 0.43 0.98
C TYR A 47 4.26 1.66 0.07
N GLU A 48 3.84 2.78 0.66
CA GLU A 48 3.80 4.08 0.00
C GLU A 48 4.46 5.09 0.93
N ILE A 49 5.24 6.00 0.35
CA ILE A 49 5.82 7.12 1.07
C ILE A 49 5.25 8.39 0.46
N VAL A 50 4.51 9.15 1.27
CA VAL A 50 3.94 10.42 0.88
C VAL A 50 4.79 11.54 1.46
N ILE A 51 5.19 12.48 0.61
CA ILE A 51 5.96 13.66 0.99
C ILE A 51 5.13 14.88 0.60
N ASP A 52 4.82 15.72 1.59
CA ASP A 52 4.15 16.99 1.34
C ASP A 52 5.06 17.89 0.50
N GLY A 53 4.57 18.30 -0.67
CA GLY A 53 5.36 19.05 -1.64
C GLY A 53 4.62 19.26 -2.96
N GLY A 54 5.39 19.40 -4.04
CA GLY A 54 4.87 19.62 -5.38
C GLY A 54 4.81 21.09 -5.78
N LEU A 55 4.21 21.35 -6.95
CA LEU A 55 4.19 22.66 -7.62
C LEU A 55 3.69 23.81 -6.72
N LEU A 56 2.71 23.53 -5.84
CA LEU A 56 2.13 24.56 -4.97
C LEU A 56 3.13 25.11 -3.94
N MET A 57 4.18 24.35 -3.62
CA MET A 57 5.21 24.73 -2.65
C MET A 57 6.51 25.19 -3.33
N GLU A 58 6.51 25.37 -4.66
CA GLU A 58 7.69 25.82 -5.40
C GLU A 58 7.86 27.34 -5.37
N ASP A 59 9.12 27.78 -5.43
CA ASP A 59 9.46 29.17 -5.73
C ASP A 59 9.11 29.46 -7.20
N ILE A 60 8.48 30.60 -7.45
CA ILE A 60 8.08 31.03 -8.80
C ILE A 60 9.26 31.13 -9.78
N ASN A 61 10.48 31.36 -9.27
CA ASN A 61 11.70 31.42 -10.07
C ASN A 61 12.34 30.04 -10.30
N LYS A 62 11.77 28.96 -9.74
CA LYS A 62 12.31 27.59 -9.77
C LYS A 62 11.21 26.54 -10.01
N VAL A 63 10.27 26.86 -10.88
CA VAL A 63 9.17 25.95 -11.24
C VAL A 63 9.72 24.64 -11.84
N GLY A 64 9.18 23.52 -11.40
CA GLY A 64 9.51 22.16 -11.85
C GLY A 64 10.57 21.44 -11.01
N VAL A 65 11.15 22.08 -9.99
CA VAL A 65 12.17 21.45 -9.13
C VAL A 65 11.62 20.25 -8.35
N ALA A 66 10.38 20.31 -7.85
CA ALA A 66 9.76 19.19 -7.14
C ALA A 66 9.55 17.99 -8.07
N ASN A 67 9.12 18.23 -9.32
CA ASN A 67 8.99 17.16 -10.30
C ASN A 67 10.34 16.55 -10.67
N LEU A 68 11.35 17.40 -10.90
CA LEU A 68 12.71 16.93 -11.18
C LEU A 68 13.27 16.11 -10.02
N MET A 69 13.11 16.56 -8.78
CA MET A 69 13.50 15.82 -7.58
C MET A 69 12.82 14.45 -7.53
N ALA A 70 11.50 14.39 -7.69
CA ALA A 70 10.75 13.13 -7.64
C ALA A 70 11.26 12.13 -8.71
N ARG A 71 11.58 12.61 -9.91
CA ARG A 71 12.16 11.79 -10.97
C ARG A 71 13.56 11.28 -10.62
N LEU A 72 14.37 12.08 -9.92
CA LEU A 72 15.72 11.70 -9.51
C LEU A 72 15.73 10.70 -8.34
N MET A 73 14.71 10.69 -7.48
CA MET A 73 14.66 9.78 -6.33
C MET A 73 14.65 8.29 -6.70
N THR A 74 14.30 7.94 -7.94
CA THR A 74 14.34 6.57 -8.45
C THR A 74 15.63 6.27 -9.23
N GLN A 75 16.51 7.24 -9.43
CA GLN A 75 17.74 7.10 -10.22
C GLN A 75 18.95 6.73 -9.35
N GLY A 76 18.76 5.86 -8.35
CA GLY A 76 19.81 5.47 -7.42
C GLY A 76 19.65 6.07 -6.02
N THR A 77 20.49 5.60 -5.10
CA THR A 77 20.62 6.14 -3.75
C THR A 77 22.08 6.40 -3.44
N ALA A 78 22.37 7.05 -2.31
CA ALA A 78 23.75 7.19 -1.83
C ALA A 78 24.50 5.84 -1.66
N LYS A 79 23.78 4.72 -1.58
CA LYS A 79 24.33 3.38 -1.33
C LYS A 79 24.11 2.37 -2.46
N ARG A 80 23.33 2.71 -3.49
CA ARG A 80 22.96 1.81 -4.59
C ARG A 80 22.92 2.57 -5.89
N THR A 81 23.54 2.00 -6.91
CA THR A 81 23.48 2.48 -8.29
C THR A 81 22.07 2.30 -8.87
N PRO A 82 21.71 3.03 -9.94
CA PRO A 82 20.44 2.82 -10.63
C PRO A 82 20.23 1.36 -11.06
N ALA A 83 21.28 0.70 -11.58
CA ALA A 83 21.22 -0.68 -12.06
C ALA A 83 20.95 -1.73 -10.96
N GLU A 84 21.16 -1.38 -9.69
CA GLU A 84 20.83 -2.25 -8.55
C GLU A 84 19.38 -2.05 -8.05
N LEU A 85 18.65 -1.09 -8.61
CA LEU A 85 17.26 -0.78 -8.26
C LEU A 85 16.26 -1.14 -9.35
N GLU A 86 16.72 -1.47 -10.56
CA GLU A 86 15.95 -2.07 -11.66
C GLU A 86 15.89 -3.60 -11.55
#